data_AF-A0A424Q0V6-F1
#
_entry.id   AF-A0A424Q0V6-F1
#
_cell.length_a   1.000
_cell.length_b   1.000
_cell.length_c   1.000
_cell.angle_alpha   90.00
_cell.angle_beta   90.00
_cell.angle_gamma   90.00
#
_symmetry.space_group_name_H-M   'P 1'
#
loop_
_entity.id
_entity.type
_entity.pdbx_description
1 polymer ?
#
loop_
_entity_poly.entity_id
_entity_poly.type
_entity_poly.pdbx_seq_one_letter_code
_entity_poly.pdbx_strand_id
1 'polypeptide(L)'
;MVNVADPIMGGAYDTLVSAFGTDVAWVLGHTAILAVIATLISVMRNWTRISEGAQLTRGHALDAVVIVLFTAIQAQYFSSTLAWPLSQAVLIAVSFTLSLRWCINVLN
;
A
#
# COMPACT_ATOMS: atom_id res chain seq x y z
N MET A 1 14.98 -16.83 -16.29
CA MET A 1 13.57 -16.51 -16.58
C MET A 1 13.42 -15.00 -16.54
N VAL A 2 12.59 -14.40 -17.39
CA VAL A 2 12.36 -12.94 -17.34
C VAL A 2 11.72 -12.61 -16.00
N ASN A 3 12.32 -11.72 -15.22
CA ASN A 3 11.85 -11.37 -13.89
C ASN A 3 11.41 -9.91 -13.83
N VAL A 4 10.12 -9.69 -14.03
CA VAL A 4 9.52 -8.34 -13.96
C VAL A 4 9.18 -7.98 -12.52
N ALA A 5 9.05 -8.98 -11.64
CA ALA A 5 8.73 -8.76 -10.24
C ALA A 5 9.87 -8.07 -9.47
N ASP A 6 11.12 -8.41 -9.77
CA ASP A 6 12.30 -7.86 -9.09
C ASP A 6 12.40 -6.32 -9.14
N PRO A 7 12.38 -5.65 -10.30
CA PRO A 7 12.41 -4.18 -10.34
C PRO A 7 11.13 -3.51 -9.81
N ILE A 8 9.98 -4.20 -9.80
CA ILE A 8 8.70 -3.64 -9.35
C ILE A 8 8.53 -3.74 -7.83
N MET A 9 8.93 -4.88 -7.25
CA MET A 9 8.78 -5.18 -5.84
C MET A 9 10.05 -4.87 -5.03
N GLY A 10 11.22 -4.85 -5.67
CA GLY A 10 12.51 -4.57 -5.04
C GLY A 10 12.76 -5.45 -3.81
N GLY A 11 13.03 -4.83 -2.66
CA GLY A 11 13.31 -5.56 -1.41
C GLY A 11 12.18 -6.48 -0.93
N ALA A 12 10.93 -6.26 -1.36
CA ALA A 12 9.85 -7.22 -1.09
C ALA A 12 10.04 -8.52 -1.88
N TYR A 13 10.57 -8.44 -3.10
CA TYR A 13 10.95 -9.62 -3.89
C TYR A 13 12.13 -10.36 -3.26
N ASP A 14 13.14 -9.64 -2.77
CA ASP A 14 14.28 -10.24 -2.05
C ASP A 14 13.82 -11.04 -0.82
N THR A 15 12.79 -10.54 -0.13
CA THR A 15 12.18 -11.24 1.01
C THR A 15 11.50 -12.54 0.56
N LEU A 16 10.81 -12.54 -0.58
CA LEU A 16 10.22 -13.75 -1.15
C LEU A 16 11.28 -14.77 -1.56
N VAL A 17 12.36 -14.31 -2.21
CA VAL A 17 13.47 -15.17 -2.63
C VAL A 17 14.15 -15.80 -1.41
N SER A 18 14.41 -15.02 -0.36
CA SER A 18 15.04 -15.53 0.86
C SER A 18 14.16 -16.52 1.63
N ALA A 19 12.84 -16.36 1.61
CA ALA A 19 11.90 -17.23 2.32
C ALA A 19 11.56 -18.53 1.56
N PHE A 20 11.37 -18.45 0.24
CA PHE A 20 10.78 -19.55 -0.55
C PHE A 20 11.69 -20.07 -1.69
N GLY A 21 12.84 -19.42 -1.93
CA GLY A 21 13.73 -19.73 -3.04
C GLY A 21 13.29 -19.09 -4.36
N THR A 22 14.21 -19.06 -5.33
CA THR A 22 14.08 -18.26 -6.56
C THR A 22 12.90 -18.68 -7.43
N ASP A 23 12.63 -19.98 -7.58
CA ASP A 23 11.56 -20.47 -8.47
C ASP A 23 10.15 -20.15 -7.93
N VAL A 24 9.95 -20.36 -6.62
CA VAL A 24 8.66 -20.07 -5.97
C VAL A 24 8.43 -18.56 -5.87
N ALA A 25 9.48 -17.80 -5.52
CA ALA A 25 9.42 -16.34 -5.48
C ALA A 25 9.07 -15.73 -6.85
N TRP A 26 9.60 -16.32 -7.93
CA TRP A 26 9.28 -15.87 -9.28
C TRP A 26 7.78 -16.02 -9.58
N VAL A 27 7.18 -17.18 -9.29
CA VAL A 27 5.74 -17.41 -9.52
C VAL A 27 4.88 -16.49 -8.66
N LEU A 28 5.20 -16.39 -7.36
CA LEU A 28 4.44 -15.56 -6.43
C LEU A 28 4.52 -14.08 -6.79
N GLY A 29 5.69 -13.58 -7.15
CA GLY A 29 5.90 -12.18 -7.53
C GLY A 29 5.06 -11.79 -8.75
N HIS A 30 5.08 -12.61 -9.81
CA HIS A 30 4.29 -12.32 -11.02
C HIS A 30 2.78 -12.48 -10.76
N THR A 31 2.37 -13.47 -9.98
CA THR A 31 0.95 -13.68 -9.62
C THR A 31 0.41 -12.51 -8.81
N ALA A 32 1.17 -12.01 -7.84
CA ALA A 32 0.78 -10.84 -7.05
C ALA A 32 0.68 -9.57 -7.91
N ILE A 33 1.59 -9.36 -8.86
CA ILE A 33 1.49 -8.24 -9.82
C ILE A 33 0.21 -8.35 -10.65
N LEU A 34 -0.06 -9.53 -11.21
CA LEU A 34 -1.28 -9.76 -11.99
C LEU A 34 -2.55 -9.55 -11.16
N ALA A 35 -2.55 -10.00 -9.91
CA ALA A 35 -3.66 -9.79 -8.98
C ALA A 35 -3.90 -8.31 -8.70
N VAL A 36 -2.84 -7.51 -8.47
CA VAL A 36 -2.95 -6.07 -8.28
C VAL A 36 -3.50 -5.39 -9.53
N ILE A 37 -2.98 -5.72 -10.71
CA ILE A 37 -3.45 -5.15 -11.98
C ILE A 37 -4.93 -5.49 -12.21
N ALA A 38 -5.32 -6.76 -12.03
CA ALA A 38 -6.70 -7.19 -12.18
C ALA A 38 -7.63 -6.47 -11.20
N THR A 39 -7.18 -6.27 -9.95
CA THR A 39 -7.95 -5.54 -8.94
C THR A 39 -8.11 -4.07 -9.32
N LEU A 40 -7.04 -3.40 -9.77
CA LEU A 40 -7.10 -2.01 -10.23
C LEU A 40 -8.06 -1.86 -11.42
N ILE A 41 -7.97 -2.76 -12.41
CA ILE A 41 -8.90 -2.78 -13.55
C ILE A 41 -10.34 -2.97 -13.06
N SER A 42 -10.58 -3.89 -12.13
CA SER A 42 -11.90 -4.13 -11.56
C SER A 42 -12.45 -2.88 -10.85
N VAL A 43 -11.62 -2.20 -10.05
CA VAL A 43 -12.00 -0.96 -9.37
C VAL A 43 -12.32 0.13 -10.38
N MET A 44 -11.48 0.34 -11.40
CA MET A 44 -11.72 1.35 -12.43
C MET A 44 -13.01 1.08 -13.22
N ARG A 45 -13.25 -0.17 -13.62
CA ARG A 45 -14.46 -0.56 -14.36
C ARG A 45 -15.74 -0.42 -13.53
N ASN A 46 -15.65 -0.62 -12.22
CA ASN A 46 -16.78 -0.57 -11.30
C ASN A 46 -16.79 0.71 -10.44
N TRP A 47 -16.01 1.73 -10.80
CA TRP A 47 -15.75 2.89 -9.95
C TRP A 47 -17.04 3.56 -9.50
N THR A 48 -17.99 3.80 -10.42
CA THR A 48 -19.29 4.43 -10.11
C THR A 48 -20.04 3.66 -9.03
N ARG A 49 -20.15 2.33 -9.17
CA ARG A 49 -20.82 1.46 -8.20
C ARG A 49 -20.11 1.46 -6.85
N ILE A 50 -18.77 1.47 -6.86
CA ILE A 50 -17.95 1.50 -5.65
C ILE A 50 -18.10 2.86 -4.95
N SER A 51 -18.03 3.97 -5.68
CA SER A 51 -18.13 5.32 -5.13
C SER A 51 -19.52 5.61 -4.57
N GLU A 52 -20.58 5.15 -5.25
CA GLU A 52 -21.95 5.28 -4.76
C GLU A 52 -22.18 4.40 -3.53
N GLY A 53 -21.78 3.13 -3.59
CA GLY A 53 -21.94 2.18 -2.48
C GLY A 53 -21.15 2.58 -1.23
N ALA A 54 -19.96 3.14 -1.40
CA ALA A 54 -19.12 3.65 -0.31
C ALA A 54 -19.43 5.11 0.07
N GLN A 55 -20.44 5.74 -0.55
CA GLN A 55 -20.84 7.12 -0.32
C GLN A 55 -19.66 8.12 -0.39
N LEU A 56 -18.73 7.89 -1.32
CA LEU A 56 -17.51 8.69 -1.49
C LEU A 56 -17.84 10.08 -2.03
N THR A 57 -18.10 11.02 -1.12
CA THR A 57 -18.18 12.46 -1.41
C THR A 57 -16.82 13.11 -1.65
N ARG A 58 -16.82 14.36 -2.15
CA ARG A 58 -15.62 15.20 -2.30
C ARG A 58 -14.85 15.41 -0.98
N GLY A 59 -15.55 15.35 0.16
CA GLY A 59 -14.93 15.43 1.49
C GLY A 59 -14.00 14.23 1.76
N HIS A 60 -14.38 13.03 1.34
CA HIS A 60 -13.54 11.84 1.48
C HIS A 60 -12.29 11.89 0.59
N ALA A 61 -12.35 12.55 -0.57
CA ALA A 61 -11.16 12.75 -1.40
C ALA A 61 -10.12 13.64 -0.70
N LEU A 62 -10.58 14.72 -0.04
CA LEU A 62 -9.70 15.58 0.76
C LEU A 62 -9.15 14.83 1.97
N ASP A 63 -9.98 14.05 2.67
CA ASP A 63 -9.56 13.24 3.80
C ASP A 63 -8.48 12.22 3.39
N ALA A 64 -8.67 11.55 2.24
CA ALA A 64 -7.67 10.63 1.68
C ALA A 64 -6.35 11.34 1.37
N VAL A 65 -6.38 12.55 0.82
CA VAL A 65 -5.16 13.34 0.56
C VAL A 65 -4.44 13.67 1.88
N VAL A 66 -5.18 14.07 2.92
CA VAL A 66 -4.59 14.36 4.25
C VAL A 66 -3.95 13.11 4.84
N ILE A 67 -4.65 11.97 4.78
CA ILE A 67 -4.13 10.67 5.25
C ILE A 67 -2.83 10.31 4.52
N VAL A 68 -2.80 10.45 3.20
CA VAL A 68 -1.62 10.14 2.38
C VAL A 68 -0.45 11.07 2.73
N LEU A 69 -0.69 12.39 2.79
CA LEU A 69 0.36 13.36 3.14
C LEU A 69 0.92 13.11 4.54
N PHE A 70 0.05 12.92 5.52
CA PHE A 70 0.46 12.68 6.91
C PHE A 70 1.23 11.36 7.06
N THR A 71 0.80 10.32 6.34
CA THR A 71 1.52 9.04 6.29
C THR A 71 2.88 9.18 5.61
N ALA A 72 2.97 9.92 4.51
CA ALA A 72 4.22 10.15 3.79
C ALA A 72 5.24 10.90 4.66
N ILE A 73 4.80 11.93 5.40
CA ILE A 73 5.64 12.67 6.34
C ILE A 73 6.20 11.74 7.43
N GLN A 74 5.36 10.90 8.03
CA GLN A 74 5.79 9.93 9.04
C GLN A 74 6.75 8.88 8.47
N ALA A 75 6.42 8.30 7.32
CA ALA A 75 7.27 7.31 6.67
C ALA A 75 8.65 7.90 6.34
N GLN A 76 8.68 9.15 5.84
CA GLN A 76 9.92 9.87 5.60
C GLN A 76 10.71 10.10 6.89
N TYR A 77 10.06 10.52 7.97
CA TYR A 77 10.70 10.72 9.26
C TYR A 77 11.31 9.42 9.80
N PHE A 78 10.56 8.32 9.80
CA PHE A 78 11.04 7.03 10.26
C PHE A 78 12.20 6.50 9.41
N SER A 79 12.11 6.64 8.09
CA SER A 79 13.18 6.17 7.20
C SER A 79 14.43 7.05 7.28
N SER A 80 14.29 8.38 7.33
CA SER A 80 15.45 9.29 7.33
C SER A 80 16.12 9.44 8.70
N THR A 81 15.33 9.54 9.77
CA THR A 81 15.84 9.87 11.11
C THR A 81 16.15 8.61 11.92
N LEU A 82 15.29 7.59 11.82
CA LEU A 82 15.47 6.33 12.56
C LEU A 82 16.19 5.26 11.74
N ALA A 83 16.52 5.54 10.47
CA ALA A 83 17.16 4.62 9.53
C ALA A 83 16.40 3.29 9.37
N TRP A 84 15.07 3.31 9.53
CA TRP A 84 14.25 2.12 9.36
C TRP A 84 14.12 1.75 7.88
N PRO A 85 14.05 0.45 7.55
CA PRO A 85 13.68 0.02 6.21
C PRO A 85 12.36 0.65 5.77
N LEU A 86 12.31 1.18 4.54
CA LEU A 86 11.15 1.93 4.03
C LEU A 86 9.84 1.13 4.15
N SER A 87 9.89 -0.18 3.91
CA SER A 87 8.72 -1.06 4.04
C SER A 87 8.14 -1.08 5.45
N GLN A 88 8.98 -1.14 6.48
CA GLN A 88 8.58 -1.13 7.88
C GLN A 88 8.08 0.25 8.30
N ALA A 89 8.79 1.31 7.88
CA ALA A 89 8.41 2.69 8.11
C ALA A 89 7.02 3.02 7.55
N VAL A 90 6.75 2.62 6.31
CA VAL A 90 5.46 2.84 5.65
C VAL A 90 4.35 2.06 6.35
N LEU A 91 4.57 0.78 6.69
CA LEU A 91 3.55 -0.05 7.33
C LEU A 91 3.11 0.52 8.68
N ILE A 92 4.07 0.95 9.51
CA ILE A 92 3.78 1.56 10.81
C ILE A 92 3.11 2.92 10.64
N ALA A 93 3.60 3.76 9.71
CA ALA A 93 3.00 5.07 9.42
C ALA A 93 1.54 4.95 8.96
N VAL A 94 1.23 4.02 8.06
CA VAL A 94 -0.15 3.77 7.59
C VAL A 94 -1.04 3.33 8.75
N SER A 95 -0.57 2.36 9.55
CA SER A 95 -1.34 1.79 10.66
C SER A 95 -1.65 2.86 11.72
N PHE A 96 -0.66 3.69 12.05
CA PHE A 96 -0.82 4.78 13.01
C PHE A 96 -1.79 5.85 12.48
N THR A 97 -1.63 6.32 11.24
CA THR A 97 -2.52 7.32 10.65
C THR A 97 -3.97 6.85 10.62
N LEU A 98 -4.22 5.61 10.21
CA LEU A 98 -5.57 5.06 10.16
C LEU A 98 -6.18 4.89 11.55
N SER A 99 -5.39 4.43 12.52
CA SER A 99 -5.80 4.35 13.93
C SER A 99 -6.15 5.73 14.49
N LEU A 100 -5.31 6.74 14.23
CA LEU A 100 -5.54 8.12 14.64
C LEU A 100 -6.80 8.70 13.99
N ARG A 101 -7.02 8.43 12.69
CA ARG A 101 -8.23 8.85 11.99
C ARG A 101 -9.48 8.22 12.60
N TRP A 102 -9.41 6.93 12.96
CA TRP A 102 -10.49 6.24 13.65
C TRP A 102 -10.76 6.87 15.02
N CYS A 103 -9.72 7.13 15.82
CA CYS A 103 -9.85 7.82 17.11
C CYS A 103 -10.56 9.18 16.95
N ILE A 104 -10.16 9.99 15.97
CA ILE A 104 -10.82 11.29 15.70
C ILE A 104 -12.29 11.11 15.36
N ASN A 105 -12.66 10.10 14.58
CA ASN A 105 -14.06 9.88 14.19
C ASN A 105 -14.94 9.32 15.32
N VAL A 106 -14.36 8.63 16.30
CA VAL A 106 -15.11 8.00 17.39
C VAL A 106 -15.17 8.89 18.64
N LEU A 107 -14.11 9.66 18.91
CA LEU A 107 -13.97 10.47 20.11
C LEU A 107 -14.48 11.92 19.96
N ASN A 108 -14.79 12.34 18.73
CA ASN A 108 -15.34 13.66 18.41
C ASN A 108 -16.82 13.52 18.04
#